data_AF-A0A0V0QJS7-F1
#
_entry.id   AF-A0A0V0QJS7-F1
#
_cell.length_a   1.000
_cell.length_b   1.000
_cell.length_c   1.000
_cell.angle_alpha   90.00
_cell.angle_beta   90.00
_cell.angle_gamma   90.00
#
_symmetry.space_group_name_H-M   'P 1'
#
loop_
_entity.id
_entity.type
_entity.pdbx_description
1 polymer ?
#
loop_
_entity_poly.entity_id
_entity_poly.type
_entity_poly.pdbx_seq_one_letter_code
_entity_poly.pdbx_strand_id
1 'polypeptide(L)'
;MLRIRNPWGHGEWSLKWSESEGESGKLFKHAENIDQYFEEETQRCAELNIEPPERYDPRSNQNDGTFLMCYRDWRSVFSNLFLCVNFPDDYRGYRFSGQWEEGYNYGAPKASEDSKREFAVGNHQYIIQVNRNCKTELYISLGQDEGRLYKGEEYPYQRVINSILLCVFKLDSNEQKLQKFDAKKLIASSDKINLRREVDTGQFQVENGTYAVIPCAKNKGDVGHFTLNIYHNQQQKSGIKISQIKDGRMEILDIKNKDYWIMEEEEDVELFECSKDLVKLMVTEVRI
;
A
#
# COMPACT_ATOMS: atom_id res chain seq x y z
N MET A 1 7.76 -21.19 10.46
CA MET A 1 8.13 -21.48 9.06
C MET A 1 7.36 -20.52 8.17
N LEU A 2 7.79 -20.31 6.93
CA LEU A 2 7.00 -19.60 5.92
C LEU A 2 6.60 -20.59 4.83
N ARG A 3 5.36 -20.50 4.35
CA ARG A 3 4.89 -21.17 3.14
C ARG A 3 5.00 -20.21 1.97
N ILE A 4 5.65 -20.64 0.90
CA ILE A 4 5.91 -19.84 -0.29
C ILE A 4 5.49 -20.64 -1.51
N ARG A 5 5.03 -19.94 -2.55
CA ARG A 5 4.68 -20.55 -3.83
C ARG A 5 5.43 -19.86 -4.96
N ASN A 6 6.10 -20.67 -5.78
CA ASN A 6 6.65 -20.25 -7.05
C ASN A 6 5.50 -20.14 -8.08
N PRO A 7 5.28 -18.96 -8.70
CA PRO A 7 4.18 -18.77 -9.65
C PRO A 7 4.31 -19.61 -10.93
N TRP A 8 5.49 -20.15 -11.25
CA TRP A 8 5.65 -21.06 -12.39
C TRP A 8 5.11 -22.46 -12.15
N GLY A 9 4.67 -22.76 -10.92
CA GLY A 9 4.09 -24.05 -10.59
C GLY A 9 5.12 -25.17 -10.55
N HIS A 10 6.41 -24.85 -10.37
CA HIS A 10 7.50 -25.80 -10.18
C HIS A 10 8.72 -25.11 -9.56
N GLY A 11 9.72 -25.86 -9.11
CA GLY A 11 11.01 -25.31 -8.68
C GLY A 11 11.02 -24.94 -7.21
N GLU A 12 10.86 -25.96 -6.37
CA GLU A 12 10.78 -25.88 -4.93
C GLU A 12 12.13 -25.57 -4.29
N TRP A 13 12.08 -25.18 -3.02
CA TRP A 13 13.26 -25.00 -2.19
C TRP A 13 14.03 -26.31 -2.02
N SER A 14 15.33 -26.28 -2.31
CA SER A 14 16.22 -27.47 -2.28
C SER A 14 17.12 -27.56 -1.05
N LEU A 15 17.21 -26.50 -0.24
CA LEU A 15 18.08 -26.50 0.94
C LEU A 15 17.35 -27.06 2.17
N LYS A 16 17.79 -26.70 3.37
CA LYS A 16 17.19 -27.18 4.62
C LYS A 16 15.69 -26.88 4.65
N TRP A 17 14.89 -27.87 5.06
CA TRP A 17 13.42 -27.84 5.05
C TRP A 17 12.78 -28.05 3.67
N SER A 18 13.55 -28.48 2.68
CA SER A 18 13.03 -28.99 1.42
C SER A 18 12.23 -30.28 1.58
N GLU A 19 11.47 -30.60 0.55
CA GLU A 19 10.75 -31.87 0.35
C GLU A 19 11.62 -32.95 -0.29
N SER A 20 12.93 -32.73 -0.47
CA SER A 20 13.84 -33.75 -1.01
C SER A 20 14.22 -34.77 0.06
N GLU A 21 14.20 -36.06 -0.25
CA GLU A 21 14.71 -37.10 0.65
C GLU A 21 16.24 -36.96 0.82
N GLY A 22 16.72 -36.56 2.01
CA GLY A 22 18.15 -36.36 2.28
C GLY A 22 18.46 -35.54 3.54
N GLU A 23 19.73 -35.14 3.73
CA GLU A 23 20.15 -34.29 4.87
C GLU A 23 19.50 -32.89 4.87
N SER A 24 19.09 -32.41 3.70
CA SER A 24 18.30 -31.20 3.47
C SER A 24 16.82 -31.38 3.85
N GLY A 25 16.28 -32.59 3.69
CA GLY A 25 14.89 -33.01 3.90
C GLY A 25 14.47 -33.23 5.34
N LYS A 26 14.68 -32.24 6.21
CA LYS A 26 14.18 -32.30 7.60
C LYS A 26 12.66 -32.29 7.68
N LEU A 27 11.98 -31.89 6.61
CA LEU A 27 10.55 -31.60 6.63
C LEU A 27 9.70 -32.84 6.85
N PHE A 28 10.03 -33.96 6.20
CA PHE A 28 9.33 -35.24 6.37
C PHE A 28 9.30 -35.72 7.82
N LYS A 29 10.37 -35.48 8.58
CA LYS A 29 10.46 -35.86 10.01
C LYS A 29 9.47 -35.11 10.89
N HIS A 30 8.89 -34.04 10.38
CA HIS A 30 7.92 -33.19 11.06
C HIS A 30 6.54 -33.25 10.39
N ALA A 31 6.29 -34.18 9.46
CA ALA A 31 5.01 -34.28 8.76
C ALA A 31 3.84 -34.44 9.75
N GLU A 32 3.98 -35.28 10.78
CA GLU A 32 2.96 -35.46 11.82
C GLU A 32 2.68 -34.14 12.59
N ASN A 33 3.72 -33.37 12.91
CA ASN A 33 3.56 -32.08 13.57
C ASN A 33 2.86 -31.05 12.66
N ILE A 34 3.10 -31.12 11.34
CA ILE A 34 2.45 -30.25 10.34
C ILE A 34 0.98 -30.63 10.20
N ASP A 35 0.68 -31.94 10.10
CA ASP A 35 -0.69 -32.46 10.07
C ASP A 35 -1.46 -32.01 11.31
N GLN A 36 -0.88 -32.19 12.50
CA GLN A 36 -1.48 -31.75 13.77
C GLN A 36 -1.77 -30.25 13.78
N TYR A 37 -0.82 -29.41 13.33
CA TYR A 37 -1.04 -27.96 13.24
C TYR A 37 -2.25 -27.62 12.34
N PHE A 38 -2.37 -28.25 11.17
CA PHE A 38 -3.50 -27.98 10.28
C PHE A 38 -4.82 -28.51 10.83
N GLU A 39 -4.82 -29.61 11.59
CA GLU A 39 -6.01 -30.10 12.30
C GLU A 39 -6.47 -29.12 13.37
N GLU A 40 -5.55 -28.67 14.23
CA GLU A 40 -5.81 -27.67 15.28
C GLU A 40 -6.28 -26.34 14.68
N GLU A 41 -5.67 -25.86 13.60
CA GLU A 41 -6.12 -24.64 12.94
C GLU A 41 -7.46 -24.78 12.23
N THR A 42 -7.74 -25.92 11.62
CA THR A 42 -9.05 -26.17 11.02
C THR A 42 -10.15 -26.09 12.07
N GLN A 43 -9.91 -26.67 13.25
CA GLN A 43 -10.84 -26.57 14.37
C GLN A 43 -11.00 -25.14 14.86
N ARG A 44 -9.90 -24.41 15.08
CA ARG A 44 -9.93 -23.00 15.53
C ARG A 44 -10.67 -22.11 14.53
N CYS A 45 -10.42 -22.28 13.24
CA CYS A 45 -11.10 -21.54 12.18
C CYS A 45 -12.60 -21.81 12.16
N ALA A 46 -13.03 -23.06 12.38
CA ALA A 46 -14.44 -23.41 12.50
C ALA A 46 -15.11 -22.74 13.72
N GLU A 47 -14.45 -22.71 14.88
CA GLU A 47 -14.94 -22.03 16.08
C GLU A 47 -15.09 -20.51 15.88
N LEU A 48 -14.20 -19.91 15.07
CA LEU A 48 -14.21 -18.48 14.75
C LEU A 48 -15.04 -18.14 13.49
N ASN A 49 -15.62 -19.14 12.81
CA ASN A 49 -16.31 -18.98 11.54
C ASN A 49 -15.48 -18.24 10.47
N ILE A 50 -14.21 -18.62 10.34
CA ILE A 50 -13.28 -18.12 9.32
C ILE A 50 -12.78 -19.29 8.45
N GLU A 51 -12.34 -18.99 7.23
CA GLU A 51 -11.80 -20.01 6.33
C GLU A 51 -10.47 -20.57 6.86
N PRO A 52 -10.29 -21.91 6.90
CA PRO A 52 -9.03 -22.50 7.31
C PRO A 52 -7.94 -22.31 6.25
N PRO A 53 -6.66 -22.27 6.64
CA PRO A 53 -5.58 -22.21 5.69
C PRO A 53 -5.56 -23.47 4.80
N GLU A 54 -5.22 -23.30 3.53
CA GLU A 54 -4.98 -24.42 2.62
C GLU A 54 -3.93 -25.38 3.22
N ARG A 55 -4.24 -26.66 3.26
CA ARG A 55 -3.34 -27.68 3.81
C ARG A 55 -2.07 -27.78 2.98
N TYR A 56 -0.97 -28.06 3.65
CA TYR A 56 0.31 -28.33 3.02
C TYR A 56 0.78 -29.73 3.41
N ASP A 57 0.95 -30.60 2.43
CA ASP A 57 1.43 -31.97 2.64
C ASP A 57 2.88 -32.10 2.16
N PRO A 58 3.87 -32.17 3.07
CA PRO A 58 5.28 -32.32 2.71
C PRO A 58 5.58 -33.68 2.04
N ARG A 59 4.60 -34.61 2.03
CA ARG A 59 4.71 -35.93 1.40
C ARG A 59 4.16 -35.98 -0.02
N SER A 60 3.50 -34.91 -0.47
CA SER A 60 2.80 -34.91 -1.74
C SER A 60 3.75 -35.06 -2.93
N ASN A 61 5.02 -34.65 -2.80
CA ASN A 61 6.01 -34.58 -3.88
C ASN A 61 5.44 -33.90 -5.14
N GLN A 62 4.48 -33.01 -4.94
CA GLN A 62 3.85 -32.24 -5.98
C GLN A 62 4.79 -31.09 -6.27
N ASN A 63 5.54 -31.20 -7.37
CA ASN A 63 6.35 -30.12 -7.89
C ASN A 63 5.43 -29.02 -8.46
N ASP A 64 4.68 -28.36 -7.58
CA ASP A 64 3.64 -27.38 -7.85
C ASP A 64 4.09 -25.95 -7.48
N GLY A 65 5.38 -25.81 -7.15
CA GLY A 65 6.01 -24.58 -6.71
C GLY A 65 5.80 -24.23 -5.24
N THR A 66 4.99 -24.97 -4.48
CA THR A 66 4.74 -24.69 -3.06
C THR A 66 5.79 -25.36 -2.19
N PHE A 67 6.37 -24.60 -1.25
CA PHE A 67 7.37 -25.15 -0.33
C PHE A 67 7.39 -24.41 1.00
N LEU A 68 7.94 -25.07 2.01
CA LEU A 68 8.26 -24.45 3.30
C LEU A 68 9.72 -24.02 3.36
N MET A 69 9.96 -22.82 3.89
CA MET A 69 11.30 -22.36 4.22
C MET A 69 11.32 -21.72 5.61
N CYS A 70 12.49 -21.70 6.25
CA CYS A 70 12.59 -20.99 7.52
C CYS A 70 12.72 -19.48 7.30
N TYR A 71 12.18 -18.68 8.21
CA TYR A 71 12.21 -17.21 8.11
C TYR A 71 13.64 -16.65 7.97
N ARG A 72 14.61 -17.31 8.61
CA ARG A 72 16.02 -16.93 8.49
C ARG A 72 16.51 -17.02 7.05
N ASP A 73 16.23 -18.13 6.36
CA ASP A 73 16.66 -18.34 4.98
C ASP A 73 15.88 -17.41 4.04
N TRP A 74 14.59 -17.17 4.32
CA TRP A 74 13.79 -16.20 3.56
C TRP A 74 14.43 -14.81 3.55
N ARG A 75 14.85 -14.29 4.72
CA ARG A 75 15.53 -12.98 4.81
C ARG A 75 16.87 -12.92 4.06
N SER A 76 17.50 -14.06 3.78
CA SER A 76 18.75 -14.13 3.03
C SER A 76 18.54 -14.27 1.53
N VAL A 77 17.39 -14.80 1.10
CA VAL A 77 17.05 -15.05 -0.31
C VAL A 77 16.21 -13.91 -0.89
N PHE A 78 15.21 -13.43 -0.17
CA PHE A 78 14.27 -12.42 -0.63
C PHE A 78 14.69 -11.02 -0.18
N SER A 79 14.65 -10.07 -1.11
CA SER A 79 15.03 -8.69 -0.88
C SER A 79 13.84 -7.75 -0.63
N ASN A 80 12.63 -8.16 -1.05
CA ASN A 80 11.43 -7.35 -0.99
C ASN A 80 10.24 -8.16 -0.49
N LEU A 81 9.36 -7.51 0.27
CA LEU A 81 8.05 -8.03 0.67
C LEU A 81 7.00 -7.00 0.24
N PHE A 82 6.04 -7.43 -0.57
CA PHE A 82 4.89 -6.62 -0.96
C PHE A 82 3.69 -7.12 -0.18
N LEU A 83 3.02 -6.21 0.53
CA LEU A 83 1.82 -6.50 1.32
C LEU A 83 0.67 -5.65 0.78
N CYS A 84 -0.41 -6.29 0.37
CA CYS A 84 -1.67 -5.61 0.12
C CYS A 84 -2.45 -5.60 1.44
N VAL A 85 -2.64 -4.42 2.02
CA VAL A 85 -3.38 -4.29 3.28
C VAL A 85 -4.87 -4.32 2.97
N ASN A 86 -5.56 -5.35 3.43
CA ASN A 86 -7.01 -5.37 3.49
C ASN A 86 -7.45 -4.69 4.80
N PHE A 87 -8.00 -3.49 4.71
CA PHE A 87 -8.46 -2.77 5.89
C PHE A 87 -9.76 -3.40 6.41
N PRO A 88 -9.93 -3.57 7.74
CA PRO A 88 -11.17 -4.09 8.30
C PRO A 88 -12.36 -3.15 8.04
N ASP A 89 -13.58 -3.66 8.17
CA ASP A 89 -14.84 -2.89 7.95
C ASP A 89 -14.98 -1.65 8.83
N ASP A 90 -14.23 -1.59 9.94
CA ASP A 90 -14.21 -0.44 10.82
C ASP A 90 -13.28 0.68 10.32
N TYR A 91 -12.68 0.57 9.14
CA TYR A 91 -11.94 1.64 8.50
C TYR A 91 -12.79 2.45 7.52
N ARG A 92 -12.40 3.71 7.31
CA ARG A 92 -12.90 4.55 6.22
C ARG A 92 -11.75 5.01 5.34
N GLY A 93 -11.96 4.95 4.03
CA GLY A 93 -11.06 5.51 3.02
C GLY A 93 -11.63 6.77 2.39
N TYR A 94 -10.75 7.74 2.11
CA TYR A 94 -11.01 8.86 1.23
C TYR A 94 -10.00 8.82 0.09
N ARG A 95 -10.48 9.04 -1.13
CA ARG A 95 -9.64 9.11 -2.32
C ARG A 95 -9.75 10.51 -2.93
N PHE A 96 -8.61 11.13 -3.19
CA PHE A 96 -8.50 12.41 -3.87
C PHE A 96 -7.71 12.22 -5.15
N SER A 97 -8.28 12.66 -6.27
CA SER A 97 -7.53 12.82 -7.51
C SER A 97 -6.91 14.21 -7.54
N GLY A 98 -5.66 14.30 -7.94
CA GLY A 98 -4.93 15.55 -8.08
C GLY A 98 -3.93 15.50 -9.22
N GLN A 99 -3.30 16.64 -9.48
CA GLN A 99 -2.32 16.78 -10.55
C GLN A 99 -1.19 17.71 -10.11
N TRP A 100 0.04 17.30 -10.36
CA TRP A 100 1.19 18.19 -10.36
C TRP A 100 1.22 18.94 -11.68
N GLU A 101 1.17 20.26 -11.61
CA GLU A 101 1.19 21.17 -12.76
C GLU A 101 2.22 22.26 -12.56
N GLU A 102 2.51 23.01 -13.62
CA GLU A 102 3.38 24.18 -13.55
C GLU A 102 2.82 25.20 -12.55
N GLY A 103 3.61 25.52 -11.53
CA GLY A 103 3.19 26.39 -10.43
C GLY A 103 2.51 25.68 -9.24
N TYR A 104 2.26 24.37 -9.33
CA TYR A 104 1.62 23.56 -8.26
C TYR A 104 2.44 22.32 -7.86
N ASN A 105 3.73 22.32 -8.22
CA ASN A 105 4.72 21.35 -7.76
C ASN A 105 6.08 22.03 -7.57
N TYR A 106 6.48 22.22 -6.33
CA TYR A 106 7.74 22.85 -5.95
C TYR A 106 8.82 21.85 -5.56
N GLY A 107 8.55 20.56 -5.82
CA GLY A 107 9.49 19.48 -5.58
C GLY A 107 9.62 19.13 -4.09
N ALA A 108 10.48 18.15 -3.83
CA ALA A 108 10.83 17.71 -2.49
C ALA A 108 11.75 18.72 -1.77
N PRO A 109 11.74 18.77 -0.42
CA PRO A 109 12.48 19.77 0.34
C PRO A 109 14.00 19.54 0.23
N LYS A 110 14.76 20.61 -0.04
CA LYS A 110 16.22 20.63 -0.04
C LYS A 110 16.76 21.38 1.19
N ALA A 111 18.08 21.39 1.36
CA ALA A 111 18.72 21.97 2.54
C ALA A 111 18.49 23.49 2.71
N SER A 112 18.27 24.24 1.63
CA SER A 112 18.12 25.69 1.68
C SER A 112 16.78 26.13 2.29
N GLU A 113 16.78 27.24 3.02
CA GLU A 113 15.56 27.81 3.63
C GLU A 113 14.50 28.18 2.59
N ASP A 114 14.93 28.66 1.41
CA ASP A 114 14.02 28.94 0.31
C ASP A 114 13.32 27.67 -0.18
N SER A 115 14.06 26.57 -0.34
CA SER A 115 13.46 25.30 -0.74
C SER A 115 12.50 24.75 0.32
N LYS A 116 12.79 24.93 1.62
CA LYS A 116 11.87 24.51 2.69
C LYS A 116 10.57 25.32 2.67
N ARG A 117 10.64 26.62 2.41
CA ARG A 117 9.45 27.48 2.28
C ARG A 117 8.66 27.13 1.01
N GLU A 118 9.35 27.00 -0.11
CA GLU A 118 8.78 26.63 -1.41
C GLU A 118 8.08 25.28 -1.37
N PHE A 119 8.68 24.27 -0.72
CA PHE A 119 8.07 22.95 -0.52
C PHE A 119 6.68 23.05 0.12
N ALA A 120 6.55 23.83 1.19
CA ALA A 120 5.29 23.94 1.90
C ALA A 120 4.29 24.79 1.12
N VAL A 121 4.70 25.95 0.61
CA VAL A 121 3.76 26.91 0.01
C VAL A 121 3.32 26.49 -1.40
N GLY A 122 4.19 25.81 -2.15
CA GLY A 122 3.99 25.56 -3.57
C GLY A 122 3.53 24.14 -3.95
N ASN A 123 3.57 23.19 -3.03
CA ASN A 123 2.95 21.88 -3.24
C ASN A 123 1.53 21.86 -2.67
N HIS A 124 0.69 20.96 -3.19
CA HIS A 124 -0.64 20.68 -2.63
C HIS A 124 -0.56 20.36 -1.14
N GLN A 125 -1.49 20.90 -0.35
CA GLN A 125 -1.66 20.54 1.05
C GLN A 125 -3.08 20.05 1.31
N TYR A 126 -3.20 18.86 1.90
CA TYR A 126 -4.45 18.31 2.40
C TYR A 126 -4.44 18.35 3.92
N ILE A 127 -5.44 18.98 4.52
CA ILE A 127 -5.58 19.14 5.95
C ILE A 127 -6.48 18.05 6.50
N ILE A 128 -5.96 17.33 7.49
CA ILE A 128 -6.72 16.40 8.32
C ILE A 128 -6.93 17.06 9.67
N GLN A 129 -8.18 17.29 10.05
CA GLN A 129 -8.57 17.72 11.39
C GLN A 129 -9.11 16.50 12.13
N VAL A 130 -8.42 16.11 13.19
CA VAL A 130 -8.82 15.04 14.09
C VAL A 130 -9.35 15.67 15.37
N ASN A 131 -10.66 15.55 15.59
CA ASN A 131 -11.37 15.97 16.79
C ASN A 131 -11.96 14.74 17.48
N ARG A 132 -11.10 13.97 18.14
CA ARG A 132 -11.43 12.76 18.90
C ARG A 132 -10.69 12.76 20.22
N ASN A 133 -11.24 12.09 21.22
CA ASN A 133 -10.63 11.93 22.55
C ASN A 133 -9.77 10.66 22.67
N CYS A 134 -9.54 9.97 21.55
CA CYS A 134 -8.70 8.79 21.45
C CYS A 134 -7.69 8.95 20.32
N LYS A 135 -6.66 8.10 20.34
CA LYS A 135 -5.73 7.99 19.22
C LYS A 135 -6.47 7.47 17.99
N THR A 136 -6.18 8.07 16.84
CA THR A 136 -6.68 7.65 15.54
C THR A 136 -5.55 7.00 14.78
N GLU A 137 -5.81 5.82 14.23
CA GLU A 137 -4.89 5.15 13.32
C GLU A 137 -5.11 5.68 11.91
N LEU A 138 -4.03 6.02 11.22
CA LEU A 138 -4.00 6.52 9.86
C LEU A 138 -3.07 5.67 9.00
N TYR A 139 -3.47 5.50 7.75
CA TYR A 139 -2.62 5.01 6.68
C TYR A 139 -2.87 5.89 5.45
N ILE A 140 -1.81 6.42 4.85
CA ILE A 140 -1.93 7.32 3.71
C ILE A 140 -1.05 6.82 2.58
N SER A 141 -1.61 6.69 1.38
CA SER A 141 -0.86 6.32 0.18
C SER A 141 -1.02 7.35 -0.92
N LEU A 142 0.04 7.50 -1.71
CA LEU A 142 0.15 8.39 -2.86
C LEU A 142 0.49 7.54 -4.08
N GLY A 143 -0.48 7.39 -4.97
CA GLY A 143 -0.34 6.76 -6.27
C GLY A 143 -0.14 7.78 -7.39
N GLN A 144 0.45 7.35 -8.48
CA GLN A 144 0.52 8.07 -9.76
C GLN A 144 0.17 7.12 -10.92
N ASP A 145 0.20 7.64 -12.14
CA ASP A 145 -0.18 6.88 -13.32
C ASP A 145 0.60 5.56 -13.47
N GLU A 146 -0.08 4.55 -14.02
CA GLU A 146 0.50 3.23 -14.26
C GLU A 146 1.31 3.23 -15.57
N GLY A 147 2.64 3.12 -15.45
CA GLY A 147 3.55 3.14 -16.59
C GLY A 147 3.29 2.04 -17.62
N ARG A 148 2.76 0.89 -17.21
CA ARG A 148 2.40 -0.22 -18.13
C ARG A 148 1.31 0.13 -19.13
N LEU A 149 0.50 1.16 -18.85
CA LEU A 149 -0.55 1.61 -19.77
C LEU A 149 0.00 2.36 -20.99
N TYR A 150 1.28 2.73 -20.97
CA TYR A 150 1.92 3.54 -22.00
C TYR A 150 2.77 2.66 -22.92
N LYS A 151 2.33 2.53 -24.17
CA LYS A 151 2.99 1.67 -25.17
C LYS A 151 4.42 2.17 -25.45
N GLY A 152 5.38 1.25 -25.37
CA GLY A 152 6.80 1.53 -25.65
C GLY A 152 7.58 2.05 -24.45
N GLU A 153 6.94 2.15 -23.29
CA GLU A 153 7.62 2.49 -22.04
C GLU A 153 8.19 1.24 -21.37
N GLU A 154 9.35 1.40 -20.75
CA GLU A 154 10.08 0.32 -20.09
C GLU A 154 10.21 0.62 -18.59
N TYR A 155 10.10 -0.43 -17.76
CA TYR A 155 10.34 -0.30 -16.32
C TYR A 155 11.74 0.29 -16.07
N PRO A 156 11.90 1.30 -15.18
CA PRO A 156 10.93 1.77 -14.17
C PRO A 156 10.04 2.95 -14.61
N TYR A 157 9.74 3.08 -15.90
CA TYR A 157 8.78 4.02 -16.50
C TYR A 157 9.12 5.50 -16.28
N GLN A 158 10.41 5.84 -16.25
CA GLN A 158 10.93 7.18 -15.92
C GLN A 158 10.39 8.33 -16.79
N ARG A 159 9.84 8.04 -17.97
CA ARG A 159 9.26 9.05 -18.86
C ARG A 159 7.79 9.35 -18.56
N VAL A 160 7.13 8.48 -17.79
CA VAL A 160 5.71 8.57 -17.44
C VAL A 160 5.52 8.88 -15.97
N ILE A 161 6.33 8.27 -15.10
CA ILE A 161 6.20 8.42 -13.65
C ILE A 161 7.31 9.28 -13.08
N ASN A 162 6.96 10.03 -12.05
CA ASN A 162 7.88 10.87 -11.30
C ASN A 162 8.45 10.11 -10.10
N SER A 163 9.62 10.54 -9.61
CA SER A 163 10.02 10.16 -8.26
C SER A 163 9.16 10.95 -7.27
N ILE A 164 8.45 10.29 -6.36
CA ILE A 164 7.45 10.92 -5.49
C ILE A 164 7.82 10.80 -4.01
N LEU A 165 7.27 11.70 -3.21
CA LEU A 165 7.41 11.76 -1.75
C LEU A 165 6.09 12.20 -1.13
N LEU A 166 5.70 11.50 -0.07
CA LEU A 166 4.55 11.82 0.76
C LEU A 166 5.03 12.21 2.16
N CYS A 167 4.54 13.33 2.69
CA CYS A 167 4.89 13.81 4.03
C CYS A 167 3.64 14.23 4.81
N VAL A 168 3.63 13.96 6.12
CA VAL A 168 2.56 14.33 7.05
C VAL A 168 3.15 15.13 8.20
N PHE A 169 2.63 16.34 8.43
CA PHE A 169 3.11 17.25 9.46
C PHE A 169 2.01 17.53 10.48
N LYS A 170 2.35 17.59 11.77
CA LYS A 170 1.47 18.15 12.80
C LYS A 170 1.55 19.68 12.76
N LEU A 171 0.40 20.32 12.65
CA LEU A 171 0.28 21.78 12.69
C LEU A 171 0.08 22.27 14.13
N ASP A 172 0.58 23.47 14.40
CA ASP A 172 0.28 24.15 15.67
C ASP A 172 -1.18 24.62 15.69
N SER A 173 -1.75 24.84 16.88
CA SER A 173 -3.19 25.16 17.04
C SER A 173 -3.66 26.41 16.29
N ASN A 174 -2.75 27.32 15.93
CA ASN A 174 -3.01 28.53 15.18
C ASN A 174 -2.67 28.41 13.68
N GLU A 175 -2.04 27.33 13.26
CA GLU A 175 -1.66 27.10 11.88
C GLU A 175 -2.81 26.45 11.10
N GLN A 176 -3.23 27.11 10.03
CA GLN A 176 -4.21 26.53 9.08
C GLN A 176 -3.53 25.70 7.97
N LYS A 177 -2.24 25.93 7.75
CA LYS A 177 -1.41 25.25 6.75
C LYS A 177 0.06 25.27 7.15
N LEU A 178 0.85 24.35 6.61
CA LEU A 178 2.30 24.36 6.77
C LEU A 178 2.90 25.54 6.01
N GLN A 179 3.75 26.33 6.66
CA GLN A 179 4.40 27.51 6.06
C GLN A 179 5.80 27.22 5.50
N LYS A 180 6.47 26.22 6.08
CA LYS A 180 7.79 25.75 5.66
C LYS A 180 8.00 24.32 6.13
N PHE A 181 8.84 23.57 5.42
CA PHE A 181 9.29 22.27 5.89
C PHE A 181 9.96 22.39 7.25
N ASP A 182 9.46 21.63 8.23
CA ASP A 182 10.02 21.51 9.56
C ASP A 182 10.07 20.03 9.97
N ALA A 183 11.28 19.49 10.07
CA ALA A 183 11.50 18.10 10.44
C ALA A 183 10.97 17.77 11.85
N LYS A 184 10.83 18.75 12.75
CA LYS A 184 10.25 18.55 14.08
C LYS A 184 8.74 18.34 14.05
N LYS A 185 8.08 18.85 13.00
CA LYS A 185 6.63 18.70 12.78
C LYS A 185 6.29 17.47 11.96
N LEU A 186 7.27 16.87 11.26
CA LEU A 186 7.07 15.68 10.45
C LEU A 186 6.76 14.48 11.35
N ILE A 187 5.56 13.91 11.21
CA ILE A 187 5.10 12.78 12.03
C ILE A 187 5.04 11.46 11.25
N ALA A 188 4.93 11.52 9.93
CA ALA A 188 4.95 10.36 9.05
C ALA A 188 5.41 10.78 7.65
N SER A 189 6.00 9.84 6.90
CA SER A 189 6.39 10.05 5.50
C SER A 189 6.55 8.71 4.79
N SER A 190 6.69 8.74 3.47
CA SER A 190 7.13 7.56 2.70
C SER A 190 8.64 7.30 2.76
N ASP A 191 9.31 7.81 3.79
CA ASP A 191 10.75 7.79 4.09
C ASP A 191 11.68 8.41 3.04
N LYS A 192 11.72 7.84 1.84
CA LYS A 192 12.63 8.24 0.76
C LYS A 192 11.82 8.61 -0.47
N ILE A 193 12.36 9.57 -1.21
CA ILE A 193 11.91 9.85 -2.57
C ILE A 193 12.09 8.59 -3.41
N ASN A 194 11.01 8.12 -4.04
CA ASN A 194 11.01 6.82 -4.72
C ASN A 194 10.37 6.91 -6.10
N LEU A 195 10.97 6.24 -7.08
CA LEU A 195 10.42 6.08 -8.42
C LEU A 195 9.55 4.81 -8.45
N ARG A 196 8.37 4.90 -7.85
CA ARG A 196 7.38 3.83 -7.78
C ARG A 196 6.01 4.38 -8.14
N ARG A 197 5.14 3.52 -8.67
CA ARG A 197 3.74 3.86 -8.92
C ARG A 197 3.03 4.34 -7.65
N GLU A 198 3.38 3.78 -6.50
CA GLU A 198 2.76 4.13 -5.22
C GLU A 198 3.79 4.16 -4.10
N VAL A 199 3.61 5.10 -3.17
CA VAL A 199 4.34 5.20 -1.91
C VAL A 199 3.34 5.45 -0.78
N ASP A 200 3.65 4.99 0.42
CA ASP A 200 2.76 5.10 1.57
C ASP A 200 3.51 5.44 2.86
N THR A 201 2.77 5.83 3.89
CA THR A 201 3.31 6.17 5.21
C THR A 201 3.52 4.98 6.14
N GLY A 202 3.08 3.78 5.76
CA GLY A 202 2.72 2.75 6.72
C GLY A 202 1.57 3.20 7.65
N GLN A 203 1.25 2.36 8.63
CA GLN A 203 0.30 2.71 9.69
C GLN A 203 0.97 3.58 10.75
N PHE A 204 0.32 4.65 11.15
CA PHE A 204 0.77 5.53 12.24
C PHE A 204 -0.41 6.05 13.05
N GLN A 205 -0.15 6.51 14.27
CA GLN A 205 -1.18 7.02 15.17
C GLN A 205 -1.07 8.53 15.36
N VAL A 206 -2.22 9.19 15.39
CA VAL A 206 -2.34 10.62 15.67
C VAL A 206 -3.32 10.88 16.80
N GLU A 207 -3.14 12.01 17.47
CA GLU A 207 -4.02 12.49 18.54
C GLU A 207 -4.99 13.55 18.00
N ASN A 208 -5.77 14.15 18.89
CA ASN A 208 -6.53 15.35 18.55
C ASN A 208 -5.59 16.45 18.04
N GLY A 209 -5.89 17.01 16.88
CA GLY A 209 -5.05 18.02 16.25
C GLY A 209 -5.34 18.23 14.77
N THR A 210 -4.54 19.09 14.17
CA THR A 210 -4.59 19.39 12.73
C THR A 210 -3.28 18.94 12.10
N TYR A 211 -3.38 18.32 10.93
CA TYR A 211 -2.27 17.73 10.22
C TYR A 211 -2.28 18.16 8.75
N ALA A 212 -1.11 18.43 8.18
CA ALA A 212 -0.94 18.72 6.75
C ALA A 212 -0.28 17.53 6.05
N VAL A 213 -0.94 17.02 5.01
CA VAL A 213 -0.45 15.97 4.11
C VAL A 213 -0.02 16.64 2.82
N ILE A 214 1.23 16.41 2.42
CA ILE A 214 1.85 17.05 1.26
C ILE A 214 2.34 15.96 0.31
N PRO A 215 1.61 15.69 -0.79
CA PRO A 215 2.10 14.87 -1.89
C PRO A 215 2.93 15.73 -2.84
N CYS A 216 4.15 15.30 -3.17
CA CYS A 216 5.03 16.02 -4.09
C CYS A 216 5.83 15.08 -4.99
N ALA A 217 6.20 15.58 -6.16
CA ALA A 217 7.24 14.98 -6.98
C ALA A 217 8.63 15.46 -6.50
N LYS A 218 9.69 14.82 -6.99
CA LYS A 218 11.07 15.11 -6.59
C LYS A 218 11.50 16.49 -7.04
N ASN A 219 11.27 16.83 -8.32
CA ASN A 219 11.73 18.08 -8.88
C ASN A 219 10.58 19.07 -9.00
N LYS A 220 10.92 20.35 -8.85
CA LYS A 220 10.02 21.46 -9.13
C LYS A 220 9.68 21.46 -10.61
N GLY A 221 8.39 21.59 -10.92
CA GLY A 221 7.88 21.60 -12.29
C GLY A 221 7.68 20.22 -12.92
N ASP A 222 7.98 19.12 -12.22
CA ASP A 222 7.53 17.79 -12.67
C ASP A 222 5.99 17.81 -12.75
N VAL A 223 5.43 17.26 -13.83
CA VAL A 223 3.98 17.21 -14.06
C VAL A 223 3.48 15.78 -14.03
N GLY A 224 2.23 15.58 -13.64
CA GLY A 224 1.60 14.26 -13.66
C GLY A 224 0.38 14.15 -12.74
N HIS A 225 -0.47 13.17 -13.01
CA HIS A 225 -1.62 12.89 -12.16
C HIS A 225 -1.19 12.08 -10.93
N PHE A 226 -1.90 12.30 -9.84
CA PHE A 226 -1.75 11.51 -8.63
C PHE A 226 -3.10 11.20 -7.99
N THR A 227 -3.11 10.13 -7.21
CA THR A 227 -4.21 9.76 -6.33
C THR A 227 -3.70 9.73 -4.91
N LEU A 228 -4.33 10.46 -4.00
CA LEU A 228 -4.05 10.42 -2.56
C LEU A 228 -5.16 9.63 -1.87
N ASN A 229 -4.80 8.54 -1.21
CA ASN A 229 -5.73 7.75 -0.40
C ASN A 229 -5.42 7.97 1.08
N ILE A 230 -6.45 8.27 1.88
CA ILE A 230 -6.35 8.43 3.33
C ILE A 230 -7.31 7.44 3.99
N TYR A 231 -6.76 6.49 4.72
CA TYR A 231 -7.49 5.48 5.47
C TYR A 231 -7.38 5.76 6.96
N HIS A 232 -8.48 5.60 7.69
CA HIS A 232 -8.48 5.76 9.13
C HIS A 232 -9.44 4.81 9.82
N ASN A 233 -9.15 4.42 11.06
CA ASN A 233 -10.07 3.64 11.86
C ASN A 233 -11.29 4.47 12.30
N GLN A 234 -12.45 3.82 12.40
CA GLN A 234 -13.76 4.41 12.69
C GLN A 234 -14.22 4.02 14.11
N GLN A 235 -13.38 4.29 15.11
CA GLN A 235 -13.78 4.09 16.50
C GLN A 235 -14.90 5.06 16.95
N GLN A 236 -15.08 6.19 16.24
CA GLN A 236 -16.19 7.13 16.43
C GLN A 236 -16.71 7.65 15.08
N LYS A 237 -18.04 7.64 14.89
CA LYS A 237 -18.75 8.02 13.64
C LYS A 237 -18.55 9.47 13.20
N SER A 238 -18.13 10.36 14.10
CA SER A 238 -17.89 11.79 13.82
C SER A 238 -16.63 12.25 14.52
N GLY A 239 -15.70 12.88 13.81
CA GLY A 239 -14.51 13.46 14.42
C GLY A 239 -13.35 13.71 13.47
N ILE A 240 -13.37 13.18 12.26
CA ILE A 240 -12.33 13.48 11.25
C ILE A 240 -12.95 14.32 10.15
N LYS A 241 -12.28 15.43 9.82
CA LYS A 241 -12.58 16.25 8.64
C LYS A 241 -11.33 16.31 7.78
N ILE A 242 -11.50 16.13 6.49
CA ILE A 242 -10.40 16.23 5.52
C ILE A 242 -10.78 17.28 4.49
N SER A 243 -9.87 18.21 4.23
CA SER A 243 -10.04 19.25 3.22
C SER A 243 -8.74 19.50 2.48
N GLN A 244 -8.81 19.80 1.18
CA GLN A 244 -7.66 20.32 0.46
C GLN A 244 -7.59 21.84 0.67
N ILE A 245 -6.39 22.37 0.95
CA ILE A 245 -6.18 23.82 1.00
C ILE A 245 -6.16 24.31 -0.44
N LYS A 246 -7.32 24.77 -0.89
CA LYS A 246 -7.43 25.58 -2.10
C LYS A 246 -6.89 26.95 -1.76
N ASP A 247 -5.73 27.27 -2.29
CA ASP A 247 -5.03 28.56 -2.28
C ASP A 247 -5.78 29.71 -2.99
N GLY A 248 -7.12 29.64 -3.05
CA GLY A 248 -7.99 30.71 -3.54
C GLY A 248 -8.52 30.53 -4.97
N ARG A 249 -8.35 29.37 -5.61
CA ARG A 249 -8.91 29.09 -6.96
C ARG A 249 -9.71 27.79 -6.94
N MET A 250 -11.04 27.91 -7.00
CA MET A 250 -11.95 26.76 -7.05
C MET A 250 -12.23 26.38 -8.50
N GLU A 251 -12.07 25.11 -8.82
CA GLU A 251 -13.23 24.35 -9.28
C GLU A 251 -13.74 23.53 -8.09
N ILE A 252 -14.98 23.78 -7.69
CA ILE A 252 -15.76 22.82 -6.93
C ILE A 252 -16.22 21.82 -7.99
N LEU A 253 -15.64 20.61 -8.01
CA LEU A 253 -16.42 19.48 -8.52
C LEU A 253 -17.52 19.27 -7.47
N ASP A 254 -18.70 19.80 -7.78
CA ASP A 254 -19.87 19.68 -6.95
C ASP A 254 -20.16 18.18 -6.78
N ILE A 255 -20.10 17.72 -5.53
CA ILE A 255 -20.25 16.32 -5.09
C ILE A 255 -21.70 15.82 -5.31
N LYS A 256 -22.54 16.61 -6.00
CA LYS A 256 -23.82 16.18 -6.54
C LYS A 256 -23.74 15.50 -7.90
N ASN A 257 -22.60 15.53 -8.60
CA ASN A 257 -22.38 14.60 -9.71
C ASN A 257 -22.02 13.22 -9.15
N LYS A 258 -22.89 12.25 -9.42
CA LYS A 258 -22.90 10.87 -8.91
C LYS A 258 -21.70 10.00 -9.33
N ASP A 259 -20.64 10.58 -9.89
CA ASP A 259 -19.57 9.82 -10.55
C ASP A 259 -18.34 9.55 -9.66
N TYR A 260 -18.36 9.98 -8.40
CA TYR A 260 -17.26 9.75 -7.44
C TYR A 260 -17.72 9.19 -6.09
N TRP A 261 -18.84 8.47 -6.09
CA TRP A 261 -19.02 7.46 -5.05
C TRP A 261 -17.96 6.38 -5.28
N ILE A 262 -17.32 5.94 -4.20
CA ILE A 262 -16.88 4.55 -4.16
C ILE A 262 -18.18 3.76 -4.36
N MET A 263 -18.47 3.40 -5.60
CA MET A 263 -19.17 2.16 -5.82
C MET A 263 -18.23 1.15 -5.18
N GLU A 264 -18.69 0.48 -4.11
CA GLU A 264 -18.36 -0.93 -4.07
C GLU A 264 -18.69 -1.42 -5.48
N GLU A 265 -17.67 -1.80 -6.24
CA GLU A 265 -17.89 -2.79 -7.27
C GLU A 265 -18.43 -4.00 -6.46
N GLU A 266 -19.73 -3.99 -6.14
CA GLU A 266 -20.51 -5.17 -6.43
C GLU A 266 -20.14 -5.43 -7.89
N GLU A 267 -19.21 -6.35 -8.08
CA GLU A 267 -19.16 -7.11 -9.31
C GLU A 267 -20.63 -7.48 -9.52
N ASP A 268 -21.30 -6.78 -10.44
CA ASP A 268 -22.36 -7.39 -11.21
C ASP A 268 -21.67 -8.61 -11.82
N VAL A 269 -21.68 -9.70 -11.07
CA VAL A 269 -21.48 -11.04 -11.56
C VAL A 269 -22.68 -11.22 -12.46
N GLU A 270 -22.60 -10.69 -13.67
CA GLU A 270 -23.22 -11.34 -14.79
C GLU A 270 -22.73 -12.78 -14.69
N LEU A 271 -23.67 -13.67 -14.33
CA LEU A 271 -23.54 -15.09 -14.45
C LEU A 271 -23.19 -15.37 -15.91
N PHE A 272 -21.91 -15.27 -16.24
CA PHE A 272 -21.36 -15.89 -17.41
C PHE A 272 -21.49 -17.38 -17.14
N GLU A 273 -22.44 -18.01 -17.81
CA GLU A 273 -22.37 -19.44 -18.08
C GLU A 273 -21.03 -19.67 -18.77
N CYS A 274 -20.03 -20.04 -17.98
CA CYS A 274 -18.73 -20.41 -18.47
C CYS A 274 -18.91 -21.74 -19.21
N SER A 275 -19.13 -21.64 -20.53
CA SER A 275 -18.80 -22.72 -21.43
C SER A 275 -17.34 -23.03 -21.18
N LYS A 276 -17.07 -24.27 -20.76
CA LYS A 276 -15.75 -24.86 -20.59
C LYS A 276 -14.86 -24.44 -21.76
N ASP A 277 -13.96 -23.50 -21.54
CA ASP A 277 -12.63 -23.39 -22.16
C ASP A 277 -12.03 -22.00 -21.88
N LEU A 278 -10.73 -21.99 -21.55
CA LEU A 278 -9.80 -20.85 -21.41
C LEU A 278 -9.60 -20.24 -20.01
N VAL A 279 -8.79 -20.94 -19.21
CA VAL A 279 -7.92 -20.32 -18.20
C VAL A 279 -6.74 -19.67 -18.90
N LYS A 280 -6.54 -18.35 -18.75
CA LYS A 280 -5.25 -17.68 -19.05
C LYS A 280 -4.86 -16.68 -17.95
N LEU A 281 -3.98 -17.20 -17.09
CA LEU A 281 -2.89 -16.56 -16.34
C LEU A 281 -2.65 -15.05 -16.52
N MET A 282 -2.56 -14.32 -15.39
CA MET A 282 -1.67 -13.16 -15.25
C MET A 282 -0.49 -13.52 -14.34
N VAL A 283 0.71 -13.50 -14.93
CA VAL A 283 2.02 -13.74 -14.32
C VAL A 283 2.63 -12.39 -13.94
N THR A 284 3.24 -12.29 -12.76
CA THR A 284 4.14 -11.17 -12.42
C THR A 284 5.56 -11.70 -12.28
N GLU A 285 6.44 -11.28 -13.20
CA GLU A 285 7.87 -11.60 -13.21
C GLU A 285 8.59 -11.08 -11.95
N VAL A 286 9.39 -11.93 -11.32
CA VAL A 286 10.52 -11.52 -10.48
C VAL A 286 11.77 -12.03 -11.19
N ARG A 287 12.59 -11.11 -11.72
CA ARG A 287 13.92 -11.46 -12.23
C ARG A 287 14.92 -11.45 -11.07
N ILE A 288 15.67 -12.54 -10.97
CA ILE A 288 16.78 -12.76 -10.04
C ILE A 288 17.95 -11.85 -10.41
#